data_AF-A0A8S1EJ05-F1
#
_entry.id   AF-A0A8S1EJ05-F1
#
_cell.length_a   1.000
_cell.length_b   1.000
_cell.length_c   1.000
_cell.angle_alpha   90.00
_cell.angle_beta   90.00
_cell.angle_gamma   90.00
#
_symmetry.space_group_name_H-M   'P 1'
#
loop_
_entity.id
_entity.type
_entity.pdbx_description
1 polymer ?
#
loop_
_entity_poly.entity_id
_entity_poly.type
_entity_poly.pdbx_seq_one_letter_code
_entity_poly.pdbx_strand_id
1 'polypeptide(L)'
;MCCSPFRKFNRWLTQACLKVDVFVNERNLIGIPDKSWKVFQALVIVNFAFSTVVFLLGLLCFAIGSAFSTYYTRVNCDNGINIWIPFNNMVASWTGFFAIRVLHLRWTAFIHFVFTLIMGPPMFIAATYSALNISNWIEEDTKSRAFKDYGTKNAAINGTLAVLSYFIACVTLVILGFYFYYWIPRSNRT
;
A
#
# COMPACT_ATOMS: atom_id res chain seq x y z
N MET A 1 -36.79 -22.71 -22.30
CA MET A 1 -36.63 -21.67 -21.27
C MET A 1 -35.15 -21.27 -21.18
N CYS A 2 -34.74 -20.22 -21.88
CA CYS A 2 -33.37 -19.71 -21.79
C CYS A 2 -33.15 -19.05 -20.42
N CYS A 3 -32.13 -19.47 -19.67
CA CYS A 3 -31.71 -18.72 -18.48
C CYS A 3 -31.33 -17.30 -18.90
N SER A 4 -31.92 -16.29 -18.25
CA SER A 4 -31.53 -14.90 -18.50
C SER A 4 -30.02 -14.74 -18.28
N PRO A 5 -29.35 -13.86 -19.04
CA PRO A 5 -27.92 -13.57 -18.86
C PRO A 5 -27.57 -13.27 -17.40
N PHE A 6 -28.47 -12.57 -16.70
CA PHE A 6 -28.37 -12.30 -15.26
C PHE A 6 -28.33 -13.56 -14.40
N ARG A 7 -29.18 -14.56 -14.66
CA ARG A 7 -29.20 -15.81 -13.89
C ARG A 7 -27.93 -16.64 -14.12
N LYS A 8 -27.38 -16.63 -15.34
CA LYS A 8 -26.10 -17.28 -15.66
C LYS A 8 -24.93 -16.60 -14.94
N PHE A 9 -24.90 -15.26 -14.95
CA PHE A 9 -23.90 -14.47 -14.24
C PHE A 9 -23.96 -14.68 -12.72
N ASN A 10 -25.16 -14.64 -12.13
CA ASN A 10 -25.34 -14.87 -10.69
C ASN A 10 -24.84 -16.26 -10.28
N ARG A 11 -25.19 -17.32 -11.02
CA ARG A 11 -24.72 -18.68 -10.75
C ARG A 11 -23.19 -18.78 -10.81
N TRP A 12 -22.56 -18.11 -11.78
CA TRP A 12 -21.10 -18.06 -11.89
C TRP A 12 -20.46 -17.34 -10.69
N LEU A 13 -20.99 -16.18 -10.30
CA LEU A 13 -20.52 -15.45 -9.11
C LEU A 13 -20.65 -16.30 -7.84
N THR A 14 -21.80 -16.94 -7.62
CA THR A 14 -21.99 -17.82 -6.46
C THR A 14 -20.97 -18.94 -6.44
N GLN A 15 -20.72 -19.60 -7.57
CA GLN A 15 -19.70 -20.65 -7.66
C GLN A 15 -18.28 -20.12 -7.38
N ALA A 16 -17.95 -18.92 -7.87
CA ALA A 16 -16.67 -18.28 -7.58
C ALA A 16 -16.52 -17.96 -6.09
N CYS A 17 -17.54 -17.37 -5.45
CA CYS A 17 -17.54 -17.06 -4.03
C CYS A 17 -17.38 -18.33 -3.17
N LEU A 18 -18.09 -19.42 -3.50
CA LEU A 18 -17.96 -20.69 -2.78
C LEU A 18 -16.55 -21.28 -2.90
N LYS A 19 -15.93 -21.21 -4.09
CA LYS A 19 -14.54 -21.66 -4.26
C LYS A 19 -13.55 -20.85 -3.43
N VAL A 20 -13.74 -19.53 -3.38
CA VAL A 20 -12.90 -18.65 -2.54
C VAL A 20 -13.11 -18.95 -1.06
N ASP A 21 -14.35 -19.15 -0.62
CA ASP A 21 -14.62 -19.46 0.79
C ASP A 21 -13.96 -20.78 1.22
N VAL A 22 -14.06 -21.84 0.41
CA VAL A 22 -13.34 -23.10 0.65
C VAL A 22 -11.83 -22.87 0.72
N PHE A 23 -11.26 -22.15 -0.25
CA PHE A 23 -9.84 -21.82 -0.29
C PHE A 23 -9.36 -21.07 0.96
N VAL A 24 -10.14 -20.10 1.44
CA VAL A 24 -9.83 -19.32 2.64
C VAL A 24 -9.96 -20.18 3.89
N ASN A 25 -10.99 -21.02 3.97
CA ASN A 25 -11.25 -21.87 5.13
C ASN A 25 -10.20 -22.96 5.34
N GLU A 26 -9.58 -23.46 4.28
CA GLU A 26 -8.49 -24.43 4.40
C GLU A 26 -7.19 -23.83 4.96
N ARG A 27 -7.06 -22.50 5.00
CA ARG A 27 -5.80 -21.82 5.34
C ARG A 27 -5.88 -21.09 6.67
N ASN A 28 -4.82 -21.24 7.47
CA ASN A 28 -4.69 -20.55 8.74
C ASN A 28 -3.26 -20.10 9.00
N LEU A 29 -3.12 -19.10 9.88
CA LEU A 29 -1.85 -18.56 10.33
C LEU A 29 -1.36 -19.21 11.64
N ILE A 30 -2.10 -20.16 12.21
CA ILE A 30 -1.86 -20.67 13.58
C ILE A 30 -0.58 -21.50 13.66
N GLY A 31 -0.26 -22.30 12.64
CA GLY A 31 0.91 -23.17 12.68
C GLY A 31 2.21 -22.52 12.19
N ILE A 32 2.33 -21.19 12.18
CA ILE A 32 3.57 -20.50 11.79
C ILE A 32 4.57 -20.55 12.94
N PRO A 33 5.87 -20.82 12.71
CA PRO A 33 6.88 -20.83 13.77
C PRO A 33 6.98 -19.47 14.49
N ASP A 34 7.13 -19.48 15.81
CA ASP A 34 7.11 -18.27 16.66
C ASP A 34 8.06 -17.16 16.20
N LYS A 35 9.30 -17.51 15.80
CA LYS A 35 10.28 -16.52 15.33
C LYS A 35 9.80 -15.83 14.06
N SER A 36 9.36 -16.61 13.07
CA SER A 36 8.82 -16.10 11.81
C SER A 36 7.55 -15.28 12.05
N TRP A 37 6.70 -15.73 12.98
CA TRP A 37 5.48 -15.04 13.35
C TRP A 37 5.75 -13.65 13.97
N LYS A 38 6.70 -13.55 14.90
CA LYS A 38 7.11 -12.25 15.48
C LYS A 38 7.66 -11.30 14.42
N VAL A 39 8.44 -11.81 13.46
CA VAL A 39 8.93 -11.00 12.34
C VAL A 39 7.76 -10.50 11.49
N PHE A 40 6.81 -11.37 11.15
CA PHE A 40 5.62 -10.98 10.39
C PHE A 40 4.80 -9.90 11.11
N GLN A 41 4.56 -10.06 12.42
CA GLN A 41 3.89 -9.05 13.23
C GLN A 41 4.61 -7.71 13.20
N ALA A 42 5.94 -7.72 13.37
CA ALA A 42 6.76 -6.52 13.32
C ALA A 42 6.67 -5.85 11.93
N LEU A 43 6.73 -6.62 10.85
CA LEU A 43 6.61 -6.09 9.48
C LEU A 43 5.26 -5.44 9.24
N VAL A 44 4.16 -6.03 9.70
CA VAL A 44 2.81 -5.43 9.58
C VAL A 44 2.73 -4.11 10.34
N ILE A 45 3.24 -4.06 11.57
CA ILE A 45 3.25 -2.85 12.41
C ILE A 45 4.11 -1.76 11.77
N VAL A 46 5.31 -2.11 11.31
CA VAL A 46 6.23 -1.20 10.62
C VAL A 46 5.59 -0.67 9.34
N ASN A 47 5.00 -1.54 8.52
CA ASN A 47 4.33 -1.14 7.29
C ASN A 47 3.24 -0.10 7.55
N PHE A 48 2.40 -0.34 8.56
CA PHE A 48 1.36 0.60 8.96
C PHE A 48 1.94 1.94 9.44
N ALA A 49 2.89 1.91 10.38
CA ALA A 49 3.47 3.12 10.94
C ALA A 49 4.11 4.01 9.86
N PHE A 50 4.91 3.41 8.97
CA PHE A 50 5.52 4.15 7.87
C PHE A 50 4.49 4.63 6.85
N SER A 51 3.47 3.84 6.53
CA SER A 51 2.38 4.27 5.63
C SER A 51 1.62 5.46 6.20
N THR A 52 1.35 5.48 7.51
CA THR A 52 0.74 6.63 8.19
C THR A 52 1.63 7.87 8.10
N VAL A 53 2.93 7.74 8.35
CA VAL A 53 3.88 8.87 8.23
C VAL A 53 3.91 9.42 6.80
N VAL A 54 4.02 8.55 5.79
CA VAL A 54 4.04 8.96 4.38
C VAL A 54 2.72 9.62 3.98
N PHE A 55 1.57 9.10 4.46
CA PHE A 55 0.27 9.72 4.24
C PHE A 55 0.17 11.12 4.85
N LEU A 56 0.60 11.30 6.10
CA LEU A 56 0.60 12.61 6.77
C LEU A 56 1.53 13.61 6.05
N LEU A 57 2.71 13.17 5.62
CA LEU A 57 3.62 14.00 4.82
C LEU A 57 3.03 14.35 3.46
N GLY A 58 2.34 13.42 2.81
CA GLY A 58 1.62 13.66 1.56
C GLY A 58 0.49 14.68 1.71
N LEU A 59 -0.29 14.59 2.79
CA LEU A 59 -1.32 15.57 3.14
C LEU A 59 -0.72 16.96 3.39
N LEU A 60 0.40 17.04 4.12
CA LEU A 60 1.11 18.30 4.34
C LEU A 60 1.62 18.89 3.02
N CYS A 61 2.19 18.08 2.12
CA CYS A 61 2.60 18.55 0.78
C CYS A 61 1.41 19.13 0.02
N PHE A 62 0.28 18.43 0.03
CA PHE A 62 -0.92 18.87 -0.68
C PHE A 62 -1.50 20.17 -0.11
N ALA A 63 -1.59 20.29 1.22
CA ALA A 63 -2.14 21.46 1.89
C ALA A 63 -1.24 22.71 1.71
N ILE A 64 0.08 22.55 1.76
CA ILE A 64 1.02 23.63 1.41
C ILE A 64 0.84 23.99 -0.07
N GLY A 65 0.67 22.97 -0.92
CA GLY A 65 0.54 23.19 -2.36
C GLY A 65 -0.69 23.95 -2.79
N SER A 66 -1.84 23.66 -2.18
CA SER A 66 -3.07 24.41 -2.43
C SER A 66 -2.96 25.86 -1.95
N ALA A 67 -2.24 26.12 -0.87
CA ALA A 67 -2.05 27.47 -0.32
C ALA A 67 -1.12 28.37 -1.18
N PHE A 68 -0.11 27.80 -1.84
CA PHE A 68 0.91 28.56 -2.62
C PHE A 68 0.78 28.39 -4.15
N SER A 69 -0.37 27.90 -4.62
CA SER A 69 -0.92 27.74 -5.99
C SER A 69 0.00 27.92 -7.23
N THR A 70 0.71 29.04 -7.40
CA THR A 70 1.48 29.32 -8.64
C THR A 70 2.79 28.55 -8.75
N TYR A 71 3.47 28.25 -7.64
CA TYR A 71 4.71 27.45 -7.65
C TYR A 71 4.45 25.94 -7.60
N TYR A 72 3.30 25.56 -7.05
CA TYR A 72 2.97 24.16 -6.76
C TYR A 72 2.16 23.45 -7.86
N THR A 73 1.41 24.20 -8.67
CA THR A 73 0.74 23.67 -9.88
C THR A 73 1.74 23.18 -10.93
N ARG A 74 2.99 23.66 -10.90
CA ARG A 74 4.07 23.19 -11.78
C ARG A 74 4.78 21.94 -11.27
N VAL A 75 4.79 21.71 -9.96
CA VAL A 75 5.54 20.59 -9.35
C VAL A 75 4.61 19.76 -8.44
N ASN A 76 3.80 18.96 -9.11
CA ASN A 76 3.41 17.59 -8.76
C ASN A 76 2.75 17.22 -7.42
N CYS A 77 2.31 18.17 -6.61
CA CYS A 77 1.39 17.86 -5.51
C CYS A 77 -0.09 18.07 -5.86
N ASP A 78 -0.45 18.41 -7.11
CA ASP A 78 -1.86 18.62 -7.52
C ASP A 78 -2.59 17.32 -7.94
N ASN A 79 -1.86 16.30 -8.41
CA ASN A 79 -2.48 15.07 -8.94
C ASN A 79 -2.97 14.08 -7.88
N GLY A 80 -2.78 14.39 -6.58
CA GLY A 80 -3.24 13.55 -5.45
C GLY A 80 -2.55 12.18 -5.28
N ILE A 81 -1.64 11.79 -6.19
CA ILE A 81 -0.91 10.51 -6.17
C ILE A 81 -0.18 10.29 -4.84
N ASN A 82 0.44 11.35 -4.32
CA ASN A 82 1.18 11.33 -3.05
C ASN A 82 0.27 11.23 -1.80
N ILE A 83 -1.06 11.28 -1.96
CA ILE A 83 -2.04 11.14 -0.89
C ILE A 83 -2.78 9.82 -1.03
N TRP A 84 -3.40 9.58 -2.19
CA TRP A 84 -4.29 8.45 -2.40
C TRP A 84 -3.58 7.10 -2.30
N ILE A 85 -2.35 7.01 -2.83
CA ILE A 85 -1.59 5.75 -2.80
C ILE A 85 -1.13 5.42 -1.36
N PRO A 86 -0.48 6.34 -0.62
CA PRO A 86 -0.15 6.10 0.78
C PRO A 86 -1.36 5.86 1.69
N PHE A 87 -2.48 6.55 1.46
CA PHE A 87 -3.73 6.33 2.19
C PHE A 87 -4.25 4.90 2.00
N ASN A 88 -4.36 4.45 0.75
CA ASN A 88 -4.84 3.11 0.45
C ASN A 88 -3.88 2.03 1.00
N ASN A 89 -2.56 2.31 1.04
CA ASN A 89 -1.60 1.40 1.67
C ASN A 89 -1.69 1.39 3.21
N MET A 90 -2.02 2.52 3.82
CA MET A 90 -2.34 2.59 5.26
C MET A 90 -3.61 1.77 5.58
N VAL A 91 -4.66 1.88 4.75
CA VAL A 91 -5.88 1.06 4.91
C VAL A 91 -5.56 -0.43 4.71
N ALA A 92 -4.77 -0.78 3.68
CA ALA A 92 -4.33 -2.14 3.44
C ALA A 92 -3.56 -2.71 4.65
N SER A 93 -2.54 -2.01 5.13
CA SER A 93 -1.75 -2.42 6.30
C SER A 93 -2.57 -2.45 7.59
N TRP A 94 -3.61 -1.62 7.71
CA TRP A 94 -4.54 -1.68 8.85
C TRP A 94 -5.30 -3.00 8.91
N THR A 95 -5.71 -3.57 7.76
CA THR A 95 -6.32 -4.92 7.72
C THR A 95 -5.37 -6.01 8.24
N GLY A 96 -4.05 -5.77 8.16
CA GLY A 96 -3.02 -6.65 8.72
C GLY A 96 -3.08 -6.76 10.25
N PHE A 97 -3.52 -5.73 10.97
CA PHE A 97 -3.70 -5.83 12.42
C PHE A 97 -4.77 -6.85 12.80
N PHE A 98 -5.88 -6.90 12.04
CA PHE A 98 -6.91 -7.90 12.26
C PHE A 98 -6.38 -9.30 11.95
N ALA A 99 -5.57 -9.45 10.90
CA ALA A 99 -4.96 -10.73 10.56
C ALA A 99 -4.00 -11.25 11.65
N ILE A 100 -3.26 -10.37 12.34
CA ILE A 100 -2.34 -10.79 13.41
C ILE A 100 -3.00 -10.93 14.79
N ARG A 101 -4.10 -10.21 15.06
CA ARG A 101 -4.81 -10.25 16.36
C ARG A 101 -5.93 -11.27 16.39
N VAL A 102 -6.57 -11.53 15.25
CA VAL A 102 -7.78 -12.34 15.16
C VAL A 102 -7.51 -13.58 14.31
N LEU A 103 -6.55 -14.38 14.75
CA LEU A 103 -6.05 -15.58 14.07
C LEU A 103 -7.13 -16.63 13.74
N HIS A 104 -8.25 -16.62 14.46
CA HIS A 104 -9.39 -17.50 14.21
C HIS A 104 -10.23 -17.04 13.01
N LEU A 105 -10.19 -15.76 12.63
CA LEU A 105 -10.87 -15.24 11.45
C LEU A 105 -9.99 -15.40 10.21
N ARG A 106 -10.17 -16.52 9.50
CA ARG A 106 -9.40 -16.88 8.29
C ARG A 106 -9.52 -15.83 7.17
N TRP A 107 -10.68 -15.19 7.07
CA TRP A 107 -10.95 -14.14 6.09
C TRP A 107 -10.07 -12.90 6.24
N THR A 108 -9.67 -12.54 7.47
CA THR A 108 -8.84 -11.35 7.70
C THR A 108 -7.46 -11.49 7.04
N ALA A 109 -6.86 -12.68 7.10
CA ALA A 109 -5.58 -12.98 6.46
C ALA A 109 -5.68 -12.91 4.93
N PHE A 110 -6.76 -13.42 4.35
CA PHE A 110 -7.00 -13.35 2.90
C PHE A 110 -7.22 -11.92 2.44
N ILE A 111 -8.05 -11.15 3.15
CA ILE A 111 -8.29 -9.74 2.87
C ILE A 111 -6.97 -8.97 2.88
N HIS A 112 -6.18 -9.12 3.95
CA HIS A 112 -4.87 -8.45 4.03
C HIS A 112 -3.94 -8.87 2.90
N PHE A 113 -3.88 -10.15 2.53
CA PHE A 113 -3.11 -10.62 1.38
C PHE A 113 -3.53 -9.94 0.07
N VAL A 114 -4.84 -9.91 -0.24
CA VAL A 114 -5.36 -9.29 -1.46
C VAL A 114 -5.07 -7.79 -1.50
N PHE A 115 -5.32 -7.08 -0.39
CA PHE A 115 -5.00 -5.66 -0.29
C PHE A 115 -3.50 -5.38 -0.46
N THR A 116 -2.65 -6.18 0.18
CA THR A 116 -1.19 -6.07 0.05
C THR A 116 -0.73 -6.33 -1.40
N LEU A 117 -1.34 -7.30 -2.07
CA LEU A 117 -1.03 -7.64 -3.47
C LEU A 117 -1.44 -6.53 -4.44
N ILE A 118 -2.62 -5.95 -4.24
CA ILE A 118 -3.14 -4.87 -5.08
C ILE A 118 -2.38 -3.56 -4.83
N MET A 119 -2.01 -3.26 -3.58
CA MET A 119 -1.38 -2.00 -3.20
C MET A 119 0.15 -1.98 -3.39
N GLY A 120 0.80 -3.14 -3.46
CA GLY A 120 2.24 -3.24 -3.69
C GLY A 120 2.73 -2.53 -4.96
N PRO A 121 2.21 -2.85 -6.15
CA PRO A 121 2.63 -2.19 -7.39
C PRO A 121 2.37 -0.66 -7.42
N PRO A 122 1.19 -0.15 -7.01
CA PRO A 122 0.97 1.29 -6.89
C PRO A 122 1.97 2.01 -5.97
N MET A 123 2.40 1.39 -4.86
CA MET A 123 3.41 1.97 -3.97
C MET A 123 4.76 2.17 -4.68
N PHE A 124 5.17 1.25 -5.55
CA PHE A 124 6.38 1.43 -6.37
C PHE A 124 6.24 2.55 -7.41
N ILE A 125 5.04 2.70 -8.00
CA ILE A 125 4.76 3.79 -8.93
C ILE A 125 4.84 5.13 -8.19
N ALA A 126 4.23 5.24 -7.01
CA ALA A 126 4.31 6.44 -6.18
C ALA A 126 5.76 6.77 -5.80
N ALA A 127 6.55 5.78 -5.37
CA ALA A 127 7.95 5.97 -5.00
C ALA A 127 8.80 6.49 -6.17
N THR A 128 8.66 5.87 -7.34
CA THR A 128 9.34 6.30 -8.58
C THR A 128 8.93 7.71 -8.97
N TYR A 129 7.63 8.02 -8.90
CA TYR A 129 7.10 9.33 -9.22
C TYR A 129 7.64 10.42 -8.28
N SER A 130 7.65 10.19 -6.96
CA SER A 130 8.24 11.11 -6.00
C SER A 130 9.74 11.35 -6.27
N ALA A 131 10.49 10.30 -6.63
CA ALA A 131 11.91 10.39 -6.96
C ALA A 131 12.18 11.23 -8.22
N LEU A 132 11.42 11.02 -9.30
CA LEU A 132 11.56 11.78 -10.54
C LEU A 132 11.25 13.28 -10.35
N ASN A 133 10.45 13.63 -9.35
CA ASN A 133 10.09 15.02 -9.07
C ASN A 133 11.14 15.81 -8.30
N ILE A 134 12.18 15.15 -7.80
CA ILE A 134 13.29 15.83 -7.10
C ILE A 134 14.00 16.77 -8.07
N SER A 135 14.29 16.33 -9.31
CA SER A 135 14.94 17.18 -10.32
C SER A 135 14.09 18.38 -10.70
N ASN A 136 12.78 18.21 -10.80
CA ASN A 136 11.84 19.29 -11.13
C ASN A 136 11.84 20.38 -10.05
N TRP A 137 11.91 19.99 -8.76
CA TRP A 137 12.02 20.95 -7.66
C TRP A 137 13.35 21.72 -7.66
N ILE A 138 14.45 21.05 -7.97
CA ILE A 138 15.78 21.68 -8.06
C ILE A 138 15.80 22.67 -9.24
N GLU A 139 15.24 22.29 -10.38
CA GLU A 139 15.15 23.17 -11.55
C GLU A 139 14.28 24.41 -11.27
N GLU A 140 13.14 24.25 -10.57
CA GLU A 140 12.28 25.39 -10.22
C GLU A 140 12.97 26.34 -9.22
N ASP A 141 13.82 25.82 -8.33
CA ASP A 141 14.64 26.62 -7.42
C ASP A 141 15.58 27.57 -8.18
N THR A 142 16.18 27.09 -9.28
CA THR A 142 17.06 27.92 -10.12
C THR A 142 16.31 29.01 -10.89
N LYS A 143 15.00 28.84 -11.08
CA LYS A 143 14.13 29.79 -11.81
C LYS A 143 13.43 30.78 -10.89
N SER A 144 13.19 30.40 -9.63
CA SER A 144 12.51 31.23 -8.63
C SER A 144 13.43 32.33 -8.10
N ARG A 145 13.06 33.59 -8.35
CA ARG A 145 13.80 34.77 -7.85
C ARG A 145 13.36 35.23 -6.46
N ALA A 146 12.27 34.68 -5.92
CA ALA A 146 11.57 35.26 -4.76
C ALA A 146 11.85 34.55 -3.42
N PHE A 147 12.25 33.28 -3.45
CA PHE A 147 12.55 32.51 -2.23
C PHE A 147 13.78 31.63 -2.44
N LYS A 148 14.94 32.07 -1.92
CA LYS A 148 16.13 31.22 -1.84
C LYS A 148 15.80 29.95 -1.03
N ASP A 149 16.20 28.79 -1.57
CA ASP A 149 16.12 27.46 -0.95
C ASP A 149 14.73 26.81 -0.88
N TYR A 150 13.70 27.40 -1.49
CA TYR A 150 12.35 26.82 -1.44
C TYR A 150 12.27 25.51 -2.24
N GLY A 151 12.83 25.47 -3.44
CA GLY A 151 12.84 24.27 -4.27
C GLY A 151 13.77 23.20 -3.68
N THR A 152 14.93 23.58 -3.11
CA THR A 152 15.82 22.61 -2.47
C THR A 152 15.17 21.92 -1.25
N LYS A 153 14.44 22.68 -0.42
CA LYS A 153 13.73 22.12 0.74
C LYS A 153 12.60 21.17 0.32
N ASN A 154 11.83 21.52 -0.70
CA ASN A 154 10.77 20.65 -1.22
C ASN A 154 11.34 19.41 -1.94
N ALA A 155 12.48 19.54 -2.63
CA ALA A 155 13.22 18.42 -3.20
C ALA A 155 13.64 17.43 -2.10
N ALA A 156 14.11 17.91 -0.95
CA ALA A 156 14.45 17.07 0.19
C ALA A 156 13.24 16.34 0.79
N ILE A 157 12.08 17.01 0.89
CA ILE A 157 10.82 16.38 1.33
C ILE A 157 10.41 15.28 0.35
N ASN A 158 10.45 15.54 -0.95
CA ASN A 158 10.14 14.54 -1.98
C ASN A 158 11.15 13.38 -1.99
N GLY A 159 12.43 13.64 -1.75
CA GLY A 159 13.45 12.60 -1.55
C GLY A 159 13.14 11.71 -0.35
N THR A 160 12.72 12.32 0.77
CA THR A 160 12.31 11.58 1.97
C THR A 160 11.08 10.72 1.69
N LEU A 161 10.05 11.28 1.06
CA LEU A 161 8.84 10.56 0.64
C LEU A 161 9.18 9.38 -0.28
N ALA A 162 10.08 9.56 -1.25
CA ALA A 162 10.51 8.51 -2.15
C ALA A 162 11.22 7.36 -1.40
N VAL A 163 12.19 7.68 -0.54
CA VAL A 163 12.93 6.68 0.26
C VAL A 163 11.98 5.89 1.16
N LEU A 164 11.10 6.57 1.88
CA LEU A 164 10.12 5.91 2.75
C LEU A 164 9.14 5.04 1.94
N SER A 165 8.70 5.51 0.77
CA SER A 165 7.79 4.74 -0.10
C SER A 165 8.47 3.49 -0.67
N TYR A 166 9.74 3.57 -1.06
CA TYR A 166 10.53 2.39 -1.46
C TYR A 166 10.70 1.40 -0.31
N PHE A 167 11.01 1.89 0.89
CA PHE A 167 11.10 1.04 2.08
C PHE A 167 9.79 0.31 2.35
N ILE A 168 8.66 1.01 2.31
CA ILE A 168 7.32 0.42 2.45
C ILE A 168 7.07 -0.64 1.36
N ALA A 169 7.40 -0.33 0.11
CA ALA A 169 7.21 -1.26 -1.00
C ALA A 169 8.02 -2.56 -0.81
N CYS A 170 9.27 -2.46 -0.32
CA CYS A 170 10.07 -3.61 0.05
C CYS A 170 9.45 -4.41 1.21
N VAL A 171 8.98 -3.75 2.26
CA VAL A 171 8.29 -4.40 3.39
C VAL A 171 7.04 -5.15 2.90
N THR A 172 6.24 -4.53 2.04
CA THR A 172 5.06 -5.13 1.41
C THR A 172 5.42 -6.39 0.61
N LEU A 173 6.52 -6.38 -0.15
CA LEU A 173 6.99 -7.59 -0.85
C LEU A 173 7.39 -8.71 0.11
N VAL A 174 8.05 -8.38 1.23
CA VAL A 174 8.41 -9.37 2.26
C VAL A 174 7.15 -9.95 2.92
N ILE A 175 6.15 -9.13 3.23
CA ILE A 175 4.84 -9.56 3.73
C ILE A 175 4.17 -10.51 2.74
N LEU A 176 4.18 -10.19 1.44
CA LEU A 176 3.66 -11.08 0.39
C LEU A 176 4.42 -12.40 0.34
N GLY A 177 5.76 -12.35 0.39
CA GLY A 177 6.60 -13.55 0.46
C GLY A 177 6.23 -14.44 1.65
N PHE A 178 5.89 -13.84 2.79
CA PHE A 178 5.42 -14.55 3.96
C PHE A 178 4.09 -15.29 3.70
N TYR A 179 3.13 -14.65 3.04
CA TYR A 179 1.87 -15.28 2.63
C TYR A 179 2.09 -16.42 1.63
N PHE A 180 2.94 -16.20 0.62
CA PHE A 180 3.27 -17.22 -0.38
C PHE A 180 4.00 -18.43 0.22
N TYR A 181 4.79 -18.24 1.27
CA TYR A 181 5.55 -19.32 1.90
C TYR A 181 4.77 -20.06 3.00
N TYR A 182 4.09 -19.33 3.88
CA TYR A 182 3.47 -19.90 5.08
C TYR A 182 1.96 -20.13 4.98
N TRP A 183 1.24 -19.33 4.17
CA TRP A 183 -0.22 -19.35 4.14
C TRP A 183 -0.79 -20.06 2.90
N ILE A 184 -0.24 -19.79 1.70
CA ILE A 184 -0.71 -20.38 0.43
C ILE A 184 -0.44 -21.89 0.30
N PRO A 185 0.75 -22.42 0.62
CA PRO A 185 1.11 -23.82 0.35
C PRO A 185 0.41 -24.83 1.24
N ARG A 186 -0.30 -24.38 2.28
CA ARG A 186 -0.86 -25.25 3.33
C ARG A 186 -2.07 -26.09 2.91
N SER A 187 -2.38 -26.16 1.62
CA SER A 187 -3.57 -26.85 1.11
C SER A 187 -3.44 -28.38 0.95
N ASN A 188 -2.26 -28.98 1.15
CA ASN A 188 -2.10 -30.45 0.95
C ASN A 188 -1.28 -31.14 2.06
N ARG A 189 -1.72 -31.10 3.32
CA ARG A 189 -1.26 -32.05 4.34
C ARG A 189 -2.36 -32.43 5.33
N THR A 190 -3.34 -33.19 4.82
CA THR A 190 -4.00 -34.34 5.46
C THR A 190 -4.99 -34.92 4.48
#